data_AF-A0A399EE50-F1
#
_entry.id   AF-A0A399EE50-F1
#
_cell.length_a   1.000
_cell.length_b   1.000
_cell.length_c   1.000
_cell.angle_alpha   90.00
_cell.angle_beta   90.00
_cell.angle_gamma   90.00
#
_symmetry.space_group_name_H-M   'P 1'
#
loop_
_entity.id
_entity.type
_entity.pdbx_description
1 polymer ?
#
loop_
_entity_poly.entity_id
_entity_poly.type
_entity_poly.pdbx_seq_one_letter_code
_entity_poly.pdbx_strand_id
1 'polypeptide(L)' 'MERGKAPKLMTVQEVRMAVGQDRLSRGMAYGLARVLGVRMGRRLLVPSKVVEDLLEGRLPPEVLEAVHREARKLGGKA' A
#
# COMPACT_ATOMS: atom_id res chain seq x y z
N MET A 1 -14.14 12.17 21.05
CA MET A 1 -14.39 12.00 19.61
C MET A 1 -13.42 12.89 18.87
N GLU A 2 -12.32 12.34 18.35
CA GLU A 2 -11.32 13.14 17.64
C GLU A 2 -11.89 13.52 16.26
N ARG A 3 -12.21 14.81 16.07
CA ARG A 3 -12.69 15.35 14.79
C ARG A 3 -11.50 15.41 13.81
N GLY A 4 -11.56 14.61 12.75
CA GLY A 4 -11.20 15.05 11.39
C GLY A 4 -9.73 15.32 11.06
N LYS A 5 -8.75 14.64 11.66
CA LYS A 5 -7.38 14.69 11.10
C LYS A 5 -7.35 13.82 9.84
N ALA A 6 -7.15 14.45 8.68
CA ALA A 6 -6.98 13.71 7.43
C ALA A 6 -5.88 12.65 7.61
N PRO A 7 -6.12 11.40 7.20
CA PRO A 7 -5.14 10.33 7.38
C PRO A 7 -3.85 10.73 6.68
N LYS A 8 -2.71 10.61 7.37
CA LYS A 8 -1.40 10.89 6.78
C LYS A 8 -1.23 9.95 5.59
N LEU A 9 -1.06 10.53 4.40
CA LEU A 9 -0.88 9.81 3.15
C LEU A 9 0.60 9.66 2.83
N MET A 10 0.96 8.50 2.31
CA MET A 10 2.34 8.13 1.95
C MET A 10 2.41 7.76 0.48
N THR A 11 3.40 8.27 -0.23
CA THR A 11 3.76 7.79 -1.56
C THR A 11 4.24 6.35 -1.51
N VAL A 12 4.20 5.66 -2.64
CA VAL A 12 4.73 4.29 -2.77
C VAL A 12 6.19 4.19 -2.31
N GLN A 13 7.00 5.23 -2.56
CA GLN A 13 8.38 5.27 -2.11
C GLN A 13 8.47 5.36 -0.58
N GLU A 14 7.70 6.24 0.06
CA GLU A 14 7.65 6.35 1.52
C GLU A 14 7.17 5.07 2.19
N VAL A 15 6.19 4.37 1.61
CA VAL A 15 5.74 3.05 2.09
C VAL A 15 6.90 2.05 2.05
N ARG A 16 7.64 1.98 0.94
CA ARG A 16 8.79 1.07 0.83
C ARG A 16 9.92 1.42 1.80
N MET A 17 10.14 2.69 2.09
CA MET A 17 11.12 3.10 3.11
C MET A 17 10.66 2.69 4.51
N ALA A 18 9.37 2.89 4.84
CA ALA A 18 8.80 2.52 6.14
C ALA A 18 8.81 0.99 6.38
N VAL A 19 8.47 0.20 5.37
CA VAL A 19 8.46 -1.27 5.47
C VAL A 19 9.87 -1.86 5.32
N GLY A 20 10.77 -1.18 4.60
CA GLY A 20 12.06 -1.70 4.20
C GLY A 20 12.03 -2.23 2.77
N GLN A 21 12.96 -1.76 1.95
CA GLN A 21 12.95 -2.00 0.51
C GLN A 21 13.16 -3.47 0.12
N ASP A 22 13.85 -4.22 0.98
CA ASP A 22 14.10 -5.67 0.83
C ASP A 22 12.91 -6.52 1.24
N ARG A 23 12.02 -5.96 2.09
CA ARG A 23 10.81 -6.63 2.57
C ARG A 23 9.59 -6.34 1.71
N LEU A 24 9.57 -5.19 1.02
CA LEU A 24 8.47 -4.80 0.14
C LEU A 24 8.98 -4.44 -1.26
N SER A 25 8.75 -5.37 -2.18
CA SER A 25 9.08 -5.17 -3.60
C SER A 25 8.29 -4.00 -4.19
N ARG A 26 8.82 -3.40 -5.25
CA ARG A 26 8.15 -2.29 -5.96
C ARG A 26 6.77 -2.71 -6.47
N GLY A 27 6.65 -3.90 -7.06
CA GLY A 27 5.38 -4.43 -7.55
C GLY A 27 4.34 -4.58 -6.42
N MET A 28 4.77 -5.12 -5.27
CA MET A 28 3.92 -5.26 -4.10
C MET A 28 3.48 -3.91 -3.53
N ALA A 29 4.37 -2.93 -3.46
CA ALA A 29 4.02 -1.59 -2.98
C ALA A 29 3.00 -0.89 -3.89
N TYR A 30 3.12 -1.05 -5.22
CA TYR A 30 2.11 -0.55 -6.15
C TYR A 30 0.80 -1.35 -6.09
N GLY A 31 0.86 -2.67 -5.88
CA GLY A 31 -0.32 -3.50 -5.62
C GLY A 31 -1.09 -3.02 -4.39
N LEU A 32 -0.38 -2.81 -3.28
CA LEU A 32 -0.93 -2.26 -2.03
C LEU A 32 -1.62 -0.91 -2.27
N ALA A 33 -0.94 0.01 -2.97
CA ALA A 33 -1.49 1.32 -3.27
C ALA A 33 -2.68 1.31 -4.24
N ARG A 34 -2.81 0.28 -5.09
CA ARG A 34 -3.98 0.13 -5.98
C ARG A 34 -5.19 -0.49 -5.29
N VAL A 35 -4.96 -1.35 -4.28
CA VAL A 35 -6.03 -2.06 -3.56
C VAL A 35 -6.54 -1.25 -2.37
N LEU A 36 -5.64 -0.70 -1.55
CA LEU A 36 -5.97 -0.04 -0.28
C LEU A 36 -5.62 1.45 -0.27
N GLY A 37 -4.93 1.93 -1.31
CA GLY A 37 -4.55 3.32 -1.42
C GLY A 37 -5.66 4.21 -1.98
N VAL A 38 -5.36 5.49 -2.06
CA VAL A 38 -6.18 6.52 -2.69
C VAL A 38 -5.44 7.09 -3.89
N ARG A 39 -6.21 7.50 -4.92
CA ARG A 39 -5.66 8.15 -6.10
C ARG A 39 -5.90 9.65 -6.02
N MET A 40 -4.82 10.42 -6.04
CA MET A 40 -4.86 11.89 -6.01
C MET A 40 -4.25 12.43 -7.30
N GLY A 41 -5.12 12.77 -8.25
CA GLY A 41 -4.72 13.02 -9.63
C GLY A 41 -4.04 11.79 -10.25
N ARG A 42 -2.78 11.95 -10.67
CA ARG A 42 -1.97 10.86 -11.25
C ARG A 42 -1.18 10.06 -10.20
N ARG A 43 -1.24 10.43 -8.91
CA ARG A 43 -0.45 9.82 -7.84
C ARG A 43 -1.27 8.77 -7.09
N LEU A 44 -0.61 7.66 -6.77
CA LEU A 44 -1.11 6.66 -5.83
C LEU A 44 -0.50 6.92 -4.46
N LEU A 45 -1.35 7.04 -3.45
CA LEU A 45 -0.99 7.29 -2.08
C LEU A 45 -1.59 6.20 -1.19
N VAL A 46 -0.93 5.89 -0.10
CA VAL A 46 -1.35 4.87 0.87
C VAL A 46 -1.56 5.56 2.21
N PRO A 47 -2.73 5.40 2.84
CA PRO A 47 -2.91 5.85 4.22
C PRO A 47 -1.89 5.19 5.15
N SER A 48 -1.25 5.96 6.01
CA SER A 48 -0.33 5.48 7.05
C SER A 48 -0.90 4.31 7.85
N LYS A 49 -2.18 4.34 8.19
CA LYS A 49 -2.86 3.24 8.89
C LYS A 49 -2.79 1.90 8.16
N VAL A 50 -2.87 1.91 6.82
CA VAL A 50 -2.70 0.69 6.01
C VAL A 50 -1.28 0.13 6.13
N VAL A 51 -0.28 1.01 6.23
CA VAL A 51 1.13 0.62 6.41
C VAL A 51 1.33 0.04 7.82
N GLU A 52 0.72 0.64 8.83
CA GLU A 52 0.72 0.10 10.20
C GLU A 52 0.07 -1.28 10.24
N ASP A 53 -1.12 -1.44 9.67
CA ASP A 53 -1.82 -2.73 9.65
C ASP A 53 -1.02 -3.80 8.87
N LEU A 54 -0.30 -3.41 7.82
CA LEU A 54 0.61 -4.32 7.12
C LEU A 54 1.77 -4.78 8.02
N LEU A 55 2.40 -3.84 8.73
CA LEU A 55 3.53 -4.14 9.63
C LEU A 55 3.11 -4.97 10.84
N GLU A 56 1.89 -4.75 11.34
CA GLU A 56 1.32 -5.45 12.47
C GLU A 56 0.66 -6.79 12.08
N GLY A 57 0.63 -7.14 10.78
CA GLY A 57 -0.02 -8.36 10.30
C GLY A 57 -1.54 -8.38 10.48
N ARG A 58 -2.18 -7.20 10.47
CA ARG A 58 -3.63 -7.02 10.68
C ARG A 58 -4.44 -6.91 9.38
N LEU A 59 -3.77 -6.89 8.23
CA LEU A 59 -4.47 -6.92 6.94
C LEU A 59 -5.19 -8.27 6.75
N PRO A 60 -6.47 -8.28 6.37
CA PRO A 60 -7.18 -9.52 6.10
C PRO A 60 -6.51 -10.36 4.99
N PRO A 61 -6.55 -11.71 5.06
CA PRO A 61 -5.96 -12.57 4.04
C PRO A 61 -6.44 -12.26 2.61
N GLU A 62 -7.74 -12.02 2.43
CA GLU A 62 -8.34 -11.69 1.14
C GLU A 62 -7.82 -10.37 0.56
N VAL A 63 -7.43 -9.44 1.42
CA VAL A 63 -6.80 -8.17 1.04
C VAL A 63 -5.38 -8.43 0.55
N LEU A 64 -4.61 -9.25 1.27
CA LEU A 64 -3.25 -9.63 0.86
C LEU A 64 -3.27 -10.38 -0.48
N GLU A 65 -4.23 -11.27 -0.71
CA GLU A 65 -4.42 -11.95 -1.99
C GLU A 65 -4.74 -10.97 -3.13
N ALA A 66 -5.60 -9.98 -2.88
CA ALA A 66 -5.91 -8.93 -3.85
C ALA A 66 -4.64 -8.12 -4.21
N VAL A 67 -3.82 -7.79 -3.22
CA VAL A 67 -2.53 -7.10 -3.42
C VAL A 67 -1.58 -7.94 -4.26
N HIS A 68 -1.42 -9.24 -3.94
CA HIS A 68 -0.59 -10.15 -4.73
C HIS A 68 -1.07 -10.26 -6.18
N ARG A 69 -2.39 -10.35 -6.39
CA ARG A 69 -2.98 -10.39 -7.73
C ARG A 69 -2.68 -9.10 -8.52
N GLU A 70 -2.83 -7.94 -7.90
CA GLU A 70 -2.48 -6.66 -8.55
C GLU A 70 -0.98 -6.56 -8.84
N ALA A 71 -0.12 -6.98 -7.91
CA ALA A 71 1.32 -6.99 -8.10
C ALA A 71 1.73 -7.89 -9.28
N ARG A 72 1.13 -9.09 -9.40
CA ARG A 72 1.37 -10.00 -10.55
C ARG A 72 0.99 -9.38 -11.88
N LYS A 73 -0.14 -8.66 -11.96
CA LYS A 73 -0.54 -7.93 -13.19
C LYS A 73 0.47 -6.86 -13.59
N LEU A 74 1.22 -6.31 -12.64
CA LEU A 74 2.25 -5.31 -12.91
C LEU A 74 3.57 -5.96 -13.34
N GLY A 75 3.91 -7.14 -12.80
CA GLY A 75 5.10 -7.90 -13.19
C GLY A 75 4.95 -8.68 -14.50
N GLY A 76 3.74 -9.13 -14.84
CA GLY A 76 3.42 -9.81 -16.11
C GLY A 76 3.14 -8.86 -17.28
N LYS A 77 3.22 -7.54 -17.05
CA LYS A 77 3.27 -6.53 -18.10
C LYS A 77 4.74 -6.18 -18.36
N ALA A 78 5.46 -7.15 -18.92
CA ALA A 78 6.78 -6.98 -19.50
C ALA A 78 6.69 -7.39 -20.97
#